data_AF-A0A8S0YKH7-F1
#
_entry.id   AF-A0A8S0YKH7-F1
#
_cell.length_a   1.000
_cell.length_b   1.000
_cell.length_c   1.000
_cell.angle_alpha   90.00
_cell.angle_beta   90.00
_cell.angle_gamma   90.00
#
_symmetry.space_group_name_H-M   'P 1'
#
loop_
_entity.id
_entity.type
_entity.pdbx_description
1 polymer ?
#
loop_
_entity_poly.entity_id
_entity_poly.type
_entity_poly.pdbx_seq_one_letter_code
_entity_poly.pdbx_strand_id
1 'polypeptide(L)'
;MQKYFKRYFGLALVFLFTFSSTFIWNSPKVGASAGKYTVSDSDITADNIYSFQNGLVKFQSGSLYGLMDKNGTVKTKPEFTSIGSFKNGCAKVSKGTKFGFVDENGTVIVQPQYEDAGDFSEDGLAAVSANSKWGFINTRGSVVTEPQFDVIYGFQQGFAKVRKDGKYGFVDAHGNIFLDCKYDNAYDFQNGYAAVKLNNSWSLVDTQGNFKAFNFDEIKSPILGLVPVKSEGKWGLSDMDGKIVLEPKYKDIYYLNSNLIKVSSGDKYGLIDKNGRLILDTGYDSITSLGSGFSQIVRSGKCGIVDASGKIVLQPQLDWIDSYKEGKAIITSNGRYGFVNSSGEIKYLSQFDKIYAFSEGLARVQKGKKWGFINSNGDIVIDTIFDNALDFSEGYAAVKKNTGSSNIEDSGDTDFSKKYIKWGYIDRLGSTFISYDFDNASSFNDGTAAVLKDNKCSIIKNSDVKLMTALTTKDPLKTWRIKFSKPLDDKTVKNEDDDTVINDIDMTMTDNIKVTDSSGKYVNVSFKLEDPKTIAVSPPYEGYEASQDYTITILNNNKYNIRDKDGSTLKPSIIKIPFSVKN
;
A
#
# COMPACT_ATOMS: atom_id res chain seq x y z
N MET A 1 -37.95 -4.31 64.42
CA MET A 1 -36.66 -4.63 63.75
C MET A 1 -35.50 -4.93 64.70
N GLN A 2 -35.71 -4.99 66.02
CA GLN A 2 -34.73 -5.49 67.01
C GLN A 2 -34.85 -7.00 67.35
N LYS A 3 -35.61 -7.79 66.57
CA LYS A 3 -35.88 -9.21 66.88
C LYS A 3 -35.37 -10.23 65.84
N TYR A 4 -34.74 -9.79 64.75
CA TYR A 4 -34.13 -10.68 63.74
C TYR A 4 -32.59 -10.69 63.79
N PHE A 5 -32.00 -9.97 64.74
CA PHE A 5 -30.55 -9.82 64.91
C PHE A 5 -29.87 -10.94 65.73
N LYS A 6 -30.50 -12.11 65.88
CA LYS A 6 -30.07 -13.13 66.88
C LYS A 6 -29.85 -14.55 66.36
N ARG A 7 -29.65 -14.78 65.06
CA ARG A 7 -29.45 -16.17 64.57
C ARG A 7 -28.26 -16.47 63.66
N TYR A 8 -27.40 -15.50 63.32
CA TYR A 8 -26.18 -15.81 62.54
C TYR A 8 -24.92 -15.05 62.98
N PHE A 9 -24.88 -14.57 64.23
CA PHE A 9 -23.66 -14.04 64.83
C PHE A 9 -23.12 -15.06 65.84
N GLY A 10 -22.10 -15.81 65.44
CA GLY A 10 -21.41 -16.73 66.34
C GLY A 10 -20.58 -17.78 65.62
N LEU A 11 -19.45 -17.35 65.04
CA LEU A 11 -18.19 -18.09 64.73
C LEU A 11 -17.56 -17.41 63.50
N ALA A 12 -16.41 -16.74 63.49
CA ALA A 12 -15.41 -16.26 64.44
C ALA A 12 -14.58 -15.25 63.61
N LEU A 13 -14.48 -13.95 63.89
CA LEU A 13 -13.63 -13.30 64.88
C LEU A 13 -12.24 -13.93 65.06
N VAL A 14 -11.34 -13.69 64.09
CA VAL A 14 -9.89 -13.62 64.31
C VAL A 14 -9.33 -12.44 63.48
N PHE A 15 -9.01 -11.37 64.21
CA PHE A 15 -8.01 -10.33 63.96
C PHE A 15 -8.24 -9.24 62.88
N LEU A 16 -8.88 -8.15 63.34
CA LEU A 16 -8.39 -6.78 63.14
C LEU A 16 -7.18 -6.54 64.05
N PHE A 17 -6.07 -5.99 63.52
CA PHE A 17 -5.39 -4.82 64.11
C PHE A 17 -4.39 -4.22 63.10
N THR A 18 -4.64 -2.94 62.77
CA THR A 18 -3.72 -1.86 62.36
C THR A 18 -2.72 -2.10 61.23
N PHE A 19 -2.84 -1.29 60.16
CA PHE A 19 -1.85 -0.25 59.89
C PHE A 19 -2.46 0.84 58.98
N SER A 20 -2.44 2.06 59.50
CA SER A 20 -2.58 3.29 58.74
C SER A 20 -1.34 3.50 57.87
N SER A 21 -1.53 3.75 56.58
CA SER A 21 -0.60 4.57 55.80
C SER A 21 -1.29 5.09 54.54
N THR A 22 -1.38 6.43 54.49
CA THR A 22 -1.22 7.28 53.30
C THR A 22 -1.38 6.60 51.94
N PHE A 23 -2.49 6.90 51.26
CA PHE A 23 -2.61 6.77 49.81
C PHE A 23 -1.62 7.77 49.16
N ILE A 24 -0.39 7.31 48.93
CA ILE A 24 0.56 8.00 48.05
C ILE A 24 0.22 7.57 46.63
N TRP A 25 -0.24 8.53 45.83
CA TRP A 25 -0.25 8.45 44.38
C TRP A 25 1.21 8.37 43.91
N ASN A 26 1.76 7.16 43.90
CA ASN A 26 2.94 6.85 43.09
C ASN A 26 2.41 6.22 41.82
N SER A 27 2.19 7.05 40.79
CA SER A 27 2.33 6.58 39.42
C SER A 27 3.68 5.85 39.37
N PRO A 28 3.74 4.55 39.03
CA PRO A 28 5.03 4.02 38.67
C PRO A 28 5.44 4.83 37.45
N LYS A 29 6.47 5.68 37.62
CA LYS A 29 7.40 5.93 36.53
C LYS A 29 7.91 4.55 36.15
N VAL A 30 7.18 3.85 35.29
CA VAL A 30 7.70 2.73 34.53
C VAL A 30 8.77 3.38 33.68
N GLY A 31 10.00 3.36 34.19
CA GLY A 31 11.16 3.74 33.41
C GLY A 31 11.10 2.92 32.13
N ALA A 32 11.15 3.60 30.99
CA ALA A 32 11.47 2.95 29.73
C ALA A 32 12.66 2.01 30.00
N SER A 33 12.49 0.73 29.71
CA SER A 33 13.53 -0.26 30.01
C SER A 33 14.80 0.14 29.27
N ALA A 34 15.80 0.63 30.01
CA ALA A 34 17.10 0.97 29.48
C ALA A 34 17.71 -0.29 28.86
N GLY A 35 17.78 -0.35 27.53
CA GLY A 35 18.38 -1.47 26.79
C GLY A 35 17.64 -1.91 25.52
N LYS A 36 16.35 -1.59 25.31
CA LYS A 36 15.59 -2.09 24.15
C LYS A 36 15.71 -1.25 22.87
N TYR A 37 16.05 0.03 23.00
CA TYR A 37 16.24 0.93 21.88
C TYR A 37 17.32 1.96 22.22
N THR A 38 17.90 2.56 21.19
CA THR A 38 18.75 3.74 21.31
C THR A 38 18.07 4.94 20.65
N VAL A 39 18.25 6.11 21.24
CA VAL A 39 17.86 7.39 20.64
C VAL A 39 19.14 8.11 20.28
N SER A 40 19.30 8.44 19.01
CA SER A 40 20.40 9.25 18.50
C SER A 40 19.84 10.60 18.10
N ASP A 41 20.12 11.62 18.92
CA ASP A 41 19.78 12.99 18.58
C ASP A 41 20.58 13.42 17.36
N SER A 42 19.91 14.06 16.41
CA SER A 42 20.55 14.72 15.29
C SER A 42 20.69 16.22 15.59
N ASP A 43 21.67 16.87 14.96
CA ASP A 43 21.81 18.33 15.00
C ASP A 43 20.78 19.05 14.10
N ILE A 44 19.75 18.33 13.65
CA ILE A 44 18.76 18.82 12.69
C ILE A 44 17.58 19.44 13.44
N THR A 45 17.36 20.72 13.19
CA THR A 45 16.13 21.40 13.58
C THR A 45 15.08 21.28 12.47
N ALA A 46 13.89 20.80 12.81
CA ALA A 46 12.78 20.65 11.88
C ALA A 46 11.45 21.05 12.53
N ASP A 47 10.55 21.59 11.73
CA ASP A 47 9.16 21.86 12.13
C ASP A 47 8.30 20.60 12.00
N ASN A 48 8.69 19.69 11.11
CA ASN A 48 7.95 18.47 10.83
C ASN A 48 8.86 17.35 10.29
N ILE A 49 8.47 16.11 10.53
CA ILE A 49 9.10 14.90 9.99
C ILE A 49 8.04 13.98 9.39
N TYR A 50 8.42 13.19 8.40
CA TYR A 50 7.53 12.27 7.69
C TYR A 50 8.00 10.82 7.84
N SER A 51 7.19 9.88 7.33
CA SER A 51 7.57 8.46 7.32
C SER A 51 8.76 8.19 6.40
N PHE A 52 9.52 7.15 6.74
CA PHE A 52 10.63 6.69 5.91
C PHE A 52 10.15 6.28 4.51
N GLN A 53 10.93 6.64 3.50
CA GLN A 53 10.83 6.15 2.13
C GLN A 53 12.24 5.81 1.64
N ASN A 54 12.46 4.56 1.22
CA ASN A 54 13.77 4.05 0.76
C ASN A 54 14.93 4.38 1.72
N GLY A 55 14.72 4.18 3.03
CA GLY A 55 15.75 4.42 4.05
C GLY A 55 16.03 5.89 4.38
N LEU A 56 15.31 6.83 3.76
CA LEU A 56 15.40 8.27 4.02
C LEU A 56 14.14 8.81 4.67
N VAL A 57 14.30 9.84 5.50
CA VAL A 57 13.22 10.61 6.11
C VAL A 57 13.20 11.99 5.49
N LYS A 58 12.05 12.37 4.95
CA LYS A 58 11.77 13.77 4.62
C LYS A 58 11.53 14.55 5.91
N PHE A 59 12.19 15.69 6.05
CA PHE A 59 11.97 16.63 7.15
C PHE A 59 11.77 18.04 6.60
N GLN A 60 11.02 18.86 7.34
CA GLN A 60 10.65 20.21 6.94
C GLN A 60 11.32 21.23 7.87
N SER A 61 11.92 22.26 7.29
CA SER A 61 12.45 23.42 8.00
C SER A 61 11.94 24.68 7.30
N GLY A 62 11.09 25.46 7.98
CA GLY A 62 10.29 26.51 7.39
C GLY A 62 9.40 25.98 6.27
N SER A 63 9.49 26.60 5.09
CA SER A 63 8.76 26.16 3.88
C SER A 63 9.55 25.18 3.01
N LEU A 64 10.70 24.68 3.47
CA LEU A 64 11.63 23.88 2.68
C LEU A 64 11.78 22.47 3.25
N TYR A 65 12.10 21.53 2.38
CA TYR A 65 12.26 20.12 2.68
C TYR A 65 13.70 19.66 2.42
N GLY A 66 14.18 18.79 3.32
CA GLY A 66 15.44 18.07 3.21
C GLY A 66 15.24 16.57 3.44
N LEU A 67 16.34 15.81 3.33
CA LEU A 67 16.38 14.36 3.53
C LEU A 67 17.49 14.00 4.52
N MET A 68 17.18 13.11 5.46
CA MET A 68 18.15 12.51 6.38
C MET A 68 18.06 10.99 6.33
N ASP A 69 19.16 10.31 6.61
CA ASP A 69 19.19 8.85 6.67
C ASP A 69 18.75 8.29 8.04
N LYS A 70 18.68 6.95 8.12
CA LYS A 70 18.41 6.20 9.35
C LYS A 70 19.46 6.35 10.47
N ASN A 71 20.51 7.12 10.26
CA ASN A 71 21.48 7.50 11.30
C ASN A 71 21.29 8.95 11.75
N GLY A 72 20.30 9.67 11.23
CA GLY A 72 20.07 11.09 11.52
C GLY A 72 21.07 12.00 10.79
N THR A 73 21.78 11.48 9.78
CA THR A 73 22.71 12.29 8.98
C THR A 73 21.95 12.98 7.86
N VAL A 74 22.04 14.30 7.77
CA VAL A 74 21.50 15.08 6.64
C VAL A 74 22.18 14.64 5.36
N LYS A 75 21.40 14.10 4.42
CA LYS A 75 21.84 13.80 3.05
C LYS A 75 21.55 14.95 2.11
N THR A 76 20.39 15.59 2.30
CA THR A 76 19.96 16.75 1.54
C THR A 76 19.54 17.84 2.52
N LYS A 77 20.17 19.01 2.47
CA LYS A 77 19.79 20.15 3.30
C LYS A 77 18.40 20.67 2.89
N PRO A 78 17.64 21.32 3.79
CA PRO A 78 16.37 21.95 3.43
C PRO A 78 16.57 23.05 2.39
N GLU A 79 16.28 22.74 1.13
CA GLU A 79 16.38 23.71 0.03
C GLU A 79 15.31 23.58 -1.05
N PHE A 80 14.50 22.51 -0.99
CA PHE A 80 13.46 22.22 -1.97
C PHE A 80 12.08 22.59 -1.44
N THR A 81 11.22 23.11 -2.30
CA THR A 81 9.81 23.39 -1.97
C THR A 81 8.96 22.13 -1.96
N SER A 82 9.41 21.07 -2.63
CA SER A 82 8.81 19.74 -2.58
C SER A 82 9.84 18.65 -2.86
N ILE A 83 9.65 17.51 -2.21
CA ILE A 83 10.33 16.25 -2.50
C ILE A 83 9.22 15.20 -2.65
N GLY A 84 9.12 14.65 -3.86
CA GLY A 84 8.17 13.61 -4.23
C GLY A 84 8.50 12.25 -3.60
N SER A 85 7.70 11.24 -3.94
CA SER A 85 8.03 9.86 -3.54
C SER A 85 9.15 9.31 -4.41
N PHE A 86 9.95 8.40 -3.85
CA PHE A 86 10.96 7.70 -4.64
C PHE A 86 10.32 6.72 -5.62
N LYS A 87 10.74 6.79 -6.89
CA LYS A 87 10.37 5.88 -7.98
C LYS A 87 11.65 5.43 -8.66
N ASN A 88 11.87 4.12 -8.70
CA ASN A 88 13.07 3.50 -9.30
C ASN A 88 14.39 4.13 -8.81
N GLY A 89 14.52 4.30 -7.49
CA GLY A 89 15.76 4.78 -6.84
C GLY A 89 15.96 6.30 -6.85
N CYS A 90 15.06 7.07 -7.46
CA CYS A 90 15.16 8.54 -7.52
C CYS A 90 13.85 9.20 -7.08
N ALA A 91 13.92 10.40 -6.50
CA ALA A 91 12.76 11.23 -6.21
C ALA A 91 12.83 12.56 -6.97
N LYS A 92 11.70 12.98 -7.54
CA LYS A 92 11.55 14.30 -8.14
C LYS A 92 11.55 15.38 -7.06
N VAL A 93 12.35 16.42 -7.24
CA VAL A 93 12.43 17.58 -6.35
C VAL A 93 12.11 18.86 -7.10
N SER A 94 11.56 19.85 -6.39
CA SER A 94 11.25 21.17 -6.98
C SER A 94 11.86 22.32 -6.18
N LYS A 95 12.27 23.37 -6.87
CA LYS A 95 12.65 24.66 -6.28
C LYS A 95 12.07 25.78 -7.15
N GLY A 96 11.13 26.53 -6.58
CA GLY A 96 10.30 27.44 -7.39
C GLY A 96 9.46 26.64 -8.40
N THR A 97 9.54 27.01 -9.67
CA THR A 97 8.83 26.35 -10.78
C THR A 97 9.65 25.30 -11.52
N LYS A 98 10.90 25.05 -11.08
CA LYS A 98 11.83 24.14 -11.75
C LYS A 98 11.93 22.80 -11.03
N PHE A 99 12.21 21.76 -11.80
CA PHE A 99 12.32 20.38 -11.34
C PHE A 99 13.72 19.80 -11.53
N GLY A 100 14.10 18.94 -10.60
CA GLY A 100 15.35 18.18 -10.54
C GLY A 100 15.14 16.83 -9.86
N PHE A 101 16.23 16.16 -9.49
CA PHE A 101 16.17 14.80 -8.94
C PHE A 101 17.22 14.56 -7.85
N VAL A 102 16.82 13.75 -6.86
CA VAL A 102 17.71 13.20 -5.82
C VAL A 102 17.67 11.67 -5.87
N ASP A 103 18.79 11.02 -5.54
CA ASP A 103 18.87 9.55 -5.45
C ASP A 103 18.44 9.04 -4.05
N GLU A 104 18.35 7.72 -3.91
CA GLU A 104 18.04 7.02 -2.64
C GLU A 104 19.08 7.22 -1.52
N ASN A 105 20.25 7.79 -1.84
CA ASN A 105 21.23 8.21 -0.84
C ASN A 105 21.02 9.67 -0.40
N GLY A 106 20.05 10.38 -0.99
CA GLY A 106 19.78 11.80 -0.80
C GLY A 106 20.79 12.72 -1.52
N THR A 107 21.54 12.19 -2.48
CA THR A 107 22.44 12.96 -3.34
C THR A 107 21.62 13.66 -4.41
N VAL A 108 21.82 14.96 -4.61
CA VAL A 108 21.20 15.70 -5.72
C VAL A 108 21.88 15.28 -7.02
N ILE A 109 21.18 14.50 -7.85
CA ILE A 109 21.65 14.04 -9.16
C ILE A 109 21.52 15.17 -10.18
N VAL A 110 20.39 15.88 -10.13
CA VAL A 110 20.08 16.99 -11.03
C VAL A 110 19.51 18.14 -10.21
N GLN A 111 20.18 19.28 -10.25
CA GLN A 111 19.66 20.50 -9.65
C GLN A 111 18.39 20.95 -10.39
N PRO A 112 17.40 21.56 -9.69
CA PRO A 112 16.19 22.05 -10.34
C PRO A 112 16.47 23.01 -11.50
N GLN A 113 16.25 22.53 -12.73
CA GLN A 113 16.54 23.28 -13.97
C GLN A 113 15.50 23.03 -15.07
N TYR A 114 14.80 21.89 -15.03
CA TYR A 114 13.78 21.54 -16.02
C TYR A 114 12.45 22.24 -15.73
N GLU A 115 11.72 22.57 -16.79
CA GLU A 115 10.39 23.19 -16.72
C GLU A 115 9.34 22.21 -16.17
N ASP A 116 9.50 20.93 -16.49
CA ASP A 116 8.68 19.84 -15.99
C ASP A 116 9.48 18.53 -16.04
N ALA A 117 9.05 17.53 -15.28
CA ALA A 117 9.69 16.22 -15.22
C ALA A 117 8.72 15.11 -14.81
N GLY A 118 8.81 13.96 -15.49
CA GLY A 118 8.18 12.70 -15.07
C GLY A 118 8.99 11.97 -14.00
N ASP A 119 8.39 10.94 -13.40
CA ASP A 119 9.13 10.03 -12.53
C ASP A 119 10.03 9.09 -13.36
N PHE A 120 11.06 8.52 -12.74
CA PHE A 120 11.92 7.53 -13.40
C PHE A 120 11.15 6.24 -13.69
N SER A 121 11.25 5.75 -14.92
CA SER A 121 10.76 4.45 -15.38
C SER A 121 11.56 3.29 -14.78
N GLU A 122 11.05 2.07 -14.89
CA GLU A 122 11.75 0.86 -14.43
C GLU A 122 13.09 0.64 -15.13
N ASP A 123 13.16 1.09 -16.38
CA ASP A 123 14.35 1.06 -17.21
C ASP A 123 15.35 2.18 -16.88
N GLY A 124 15.03 3.05 -15.90
CA GLY A 124 15.94 4.09 -15.43
C GLY A 124 15.99 5.35 -16.28
N LEU A 125 14.93 5.64 -17.04
CA LEU A 125 14.78 6.90 -17.78
C LEU A 125 13.69 7.78 -17.17
N ALA A 126 13.91 9.08 -17.11
CA ALA A 126 12.89 10.07 -16.77
C ALA A 126 12.68 11.04 -17.92
N ALA A 127 11.41 11.33 -18.24
CA ALA A 127 11.07 12.38 -19.18
C ALA A 127 11.31 13.75 -18.54
N VAL A 128 11.98 14.66 -19.23
CA VAL A 128 12.26 16.02 -18.76
C VAL A 128 11.95 17.04 -19.84
N SER A 129 11.45 18.21 -19.42
CA SER A 129 11.07 19.28 -20.33
C SER A 129 12.02 20.48 -20.23
N ALA A 130 12.50 20.95 -21.38
CA ALA A 130 13.25 22.19 -21.52
C ALA A 130 12.87 22.88 -22.84
N ASN A 131 12.70 24.20 -22.81
CA ASN A 131 12.26 24.99 -23.96
C ASN A 131 10.94 24.47 -24.55
N SER A 132 10.00 24.08 -23.68
CA SER A 132 8.69 23.51 -24.08
C SER A 132 8.75 22.24 -24.94
N LYS A 133 9.88 21.51 -24.93
CA LYS A 133 10.04 20.20 -25.56
C LYS A 133 10.49 19.18 -24.53
N TRP A 134 10.14 17.92 -24.76
CA TRP A 134 10.45 16.80 -23.89
C TRP A 134 11.59 15.95 -24.47
N GLY A 135 12.46 15.50 -23.57
CA GLY A 135 13.54 14.54 -23.82
C GLY A 135 13.66 13.55 -22.66
N PHE A 136 14.75 12.77 -22.63
CA PHE A 136 15.00 11.77 -21.60
C PHE A 136 16.36 11.98 -20.94
N ILE A 137 16.40 11.76 -19.62
CA ILE A 137 17.66 11.61 -18.85
C ILE A 137 17.73 10.22 -18.22
N ASN A 138 18.94 9.75 -17.95
CA ASN A 138 19.17 8.54 -17.16
C ASN A 138 19.29 8.85 -15.65
N THR A 139 19.38 7.81 -14.83
CA THR A 139 19.55 7.91 -13.36
C THR A 139 20.83 8.60 -12.91
N ARG A 140 21.79 8.86 -13.80
CA ARG A 140 22.99 9.68 -13.53
C ARG A 140 22.77 11.15 -13.89
N GLY A 141 21.57 11.54 -14.30
CA GLY A 141 21.24 12.89 -14.74
C GLY A 141 21.78 13.25 -16.12
N SER A 142 22.35 12.31 -16.87
CA SER A 142 22.84 12.56 -18.22
C SER A 142 21.68 12.56 -19.22
N VAL A 143 21.65 13.54 -20.12
CA VAL A 143 20.70 13.56 -21.25
C VAL A 143 20.98 12.36 -22.15
N VAL A 144 19.96 11.54 -22.38
CA VAL A 144 19.97 10.37 -23.26
C VAL A 144 19.33 10.73 -24.60
N THR A 145 18.23 11.47 -24.54
CA THR A 145 17.55 12.00 -25.72
C THR A 145 17.31 13.48 -25.52
N GLU A 146 17.89 14.30 -26.40
CA GLU A 146 17.70 15.75 -26.33
C GLU A 146 16.21 16.13 -26.43
N PRO A 147 15.76 17.17 -25.69
CA PRO A 147 14.41 17.69 -25.78
C PRO A 147 14.00 18.02 -27.22
N GLN A 148 13.08 17.24 -27.77
CA GLN A 148 12.61 17.37 -29.16
C GLN A 148 11.16 16.97 -29.38
N PHE A 149 10.55 16.28 -28.42
CA PHE A 149 9.16 15.82 -28.50
C PHE A 149 8.21 16.88 -27.96
N ASP A 150 7.02 16.97 -28.54
CA ASP A 150 5.95 17.82 -28.01
C ASP A 150 5.38 17.22 -26.72
N VAL A 151 5.29 15.89 -26.66
CA VAL A 151 4.74 15.13 -25.53
C VAL A 151 5.48 13.80 -25.43
N ILE A 152 5.83 13.40 -24.21
CA ILE A 152 6.25 12.05 -23.87
C ILE A 152 5.21 11.46 -22.92
N TYR A 153 4.80 10.22 -23.18
CA TYR A 153 3.96 9.43 -22.29
C TYR A 153 4.84 8.47 -21.46
N GLY A 154 4.31 7.95 -20.35
CA GLY A 154 5.04 7.01 -19.49
C GLY A 154 5.50 5.76 -20.23
N PHE A 155 6.59 5.15 -19.74
CA PHE A 155 7.07 3.87 -20.26
C PHE A 155 6.08 2.75 -19.93
N GLN A 156 5.78 1.92 -20.92
CA GLN A 156 5.00 0.69 -20.80
C GLN A 156 5.77 -0.44 -21.48
N GLN A 157 6.13 -1.48 -20.72
CA GLN A 157 6.86 -2.65 -21.21
C GLN A 157 8.16 -2.30 -21.99
N GLY A 158 8.93 -1.33 -21.49
CA GLY A 158 10.20 -0.92 -22.10
C GLY A 158 10.07 0.05 -23.29
N PHE A 159 8.88 0.59 -23.56
CA PHE A 159 8.67 1.58 -24.62
C PHE A 159 7.87 2.78 -24.11
N ALA A 160 8.29 3.98 -24.51
CA ALA A 160 7.55 5.22 -24.30
C ALA A 160 6.91 5.67 -25.61
N LYS A 161 5.59 5.86 -25.60
CA LYS A 161 4.90 6.56 -26.69
C LYS A 161 5.31 8.02 -26.67
N VAL A 162 5.62 8.59 -27.83
CA VAL A 162 6.07 9.98 -27.97
C VAL A 162 5.31 10.67 -29.09
N ARG A 163 5.17 12.00 -29.02
CA ARG A 163 4.55 12.81 -30.07
C ARG A 163 5.50 13.92 -30.53
N LYS A 164 5.64 14.06 -31.84
CA LYS A 164 6.41 15.14 -32.50
C LYS A 164 5.66 15.60 -33.74
N ASP A 165 5.49 16.92 -33.87
CA ASP A 165 4.82 17.57 -35.00
C ASP A 165 3.41 16.99 -35.27
N GLY A 166 2.70 16.67 -34.19
CA GLY A 166 1.34 16.10 -34.22
C GLY A 166 1.26 14.62 -34.61
N LYS A 167 2.39 13.93 -34.80
CA LYS A 167 2.44 12.49 -35.10
C LYS A 167 3.04 11.68 -33.94
N TYR A 168 2.58 10.45 -33.79
CA TYR A 168 3.01 9.52 -32.74
C TYR A 168 4.14 8.62 -33.24
N GLY A 169 5.02 8.25 -32.32
CA GLY A 169 6.10 7.29 -32.47
C GLY A 169 6.42 6.63 -31.12
N PHE A 170 7.51 5.88 -31.05
CA PHE A 170 7.95 5.20 -29.83
C PHE A 170 9.45 5.32 -29.62
N VAL A 171 9.84 5.45 -28.36
CA VAL A 171 11.23 5.40 -27.89
C VAL A 171 11.40 4.17 -27.01
N ASP A 172 12.51 3.46 -27.14
CA ASP A 172 12.83 2.29 -26.32
C ASP A 172 13.36 2.68 -24.92
N ALA A 173 13.51 1.68 -24.06
CA ALA A 173 14.08 1.76 -22.71
C ALA A 173 15.48 2.38 -22.63
N HIS A 174 16.19 2.49 -23.76
CA HIS A 174 17.52 3.10 -23.85
C HIS A 174 17.48 4.53 -24.40
N GLY A 175 16.29 5.07 -24.70
CA GLY A 175 16.12 6.42 -25.25
C GLY A 175 16.30 6.50 -26.77
N ASN A 176 16.41 5.36 -27.47
CA ASN A 176 16.50 5.34 -28.92
C ASN A 176 15.10 5.40 -29.53
N ILE A 177 14.97 6.09 -30.67
CA ILE A 177 13.73 6.04 -31.45
C ILE A 177 13.54 4.62 -31.99
N PHE A 178 12.53 3.92 -31.47
CA PHE A 178 12.12 2.59 -31.94
C PHE A 178 11.22 2.70 -33.17
N LEU A 179 10.26 3.62 -33.13
CA LEU A 179 9.39 3.94 -34.27
C LEU A 179 9.30 5.45 -34.45
N ASP A 180 9.57 5.93 -35.67
CA ASP A 180 9.50 7.34 -36.00
C ASP A 180 8.09 7.92 -35.76
N CYS A 181 8.06 9.22 -35.45
CA CYS A 181 6.82 9.99 -35.30
C CYS A 181 6.14 10.22 -36.65
N LYS A 182 5.42 9.20 -37.15
CA LYS A 182 4.67 9.25 -38.41
C LYS A 182 3.23 8.76 -38.30
N TYR A 183 2.85 8.20 -37.16
CA TYR A 183 1.54 7.60 -36.95
C TYR A 183 0.50 8.66 -36.55
N ASP A 184 -0.71 8.53 -37.07
CA ASP A 184 -1.83 9.43 -36.78
C ASP A 184 -2.35 9.25 -35.35
N ASN A 185 -2.23 8.03 -34.83
CA ASN A 185 -2.58 7.67 -33.46
C ASN A 185 -1.78 6.43 -33.02
N ALA A 186 -1.61 6.25 -31.71
CA ALA A 186 -0.96 5.08 -31.13
C ALA A 186 -1.47 4.79 -29.70
N TYR A 187 -1.65 3.52 -29.39
CA TYR A 187 -1.85 2.99 -28.04
C TYR A 187 -0.53 2.47 -27.47
N ASP A 188 -0.41 2.42 -26.15
CA ASP A 188 0.84 2.02 -25.50
C ASP A 188 1.13 0.53 -25.67
N PHE A 189 2.40 0.14 -25.48
CA PHE A 189 2.80 -1.26 -25.56
C PHE A 189 2.17 -2.08 -24.42
N GLN A 190 1.47 -3.14 -24.79
CA GLN A 190 0.84 -4.10 -23.87
C GLN A 190 1.00 -5.52 -24.42
N ASN A 191 1.44 -6.43 -23.56
CA ASN A 191 1.80 -7.82 -23.85
C ASN A 191 2.68 -7.99 -25.10
N GLY A 192 3.65 -7.09 -25.28
CA GLY A 192 4.59 -7.11 -26.39
C GLY A 192 4.09 -6.50 -27.71
N TYR A 193 2.93 -5.83 -27.71
CA TYR A 193 2.38 -5.19 -28.90
C TYR A 193 1.85 -3.78 -28.63
N ALA A 194 1.89 -2.92 -29.63
CA ALA A 194 1.19 -1.64 -29.64
C ALA A 194 0.24 -1.54 -30.85
N ALA A 195 -0.91 -0.90 -30.68
CA ALA A 195 -1.78 -0.55 -31.80
C ALA A 195 -1.38 0.83 -32.36
N VAL A 196 -1.17 0.93 -33.66
CA VAL A 196 -0.83 2.18 -34.36
C VAL A 196 -1.74 2.41 -35.55
N LYS A 197 -2.02 3.69 -35.84
CA LYS A 197 -2.83 4.13 -36.97
C LYS A 197 -1.95 4.87 -37.98
N LEU A 198 -2.01 4.45 -39.25
CA LEU A 198 -1.35 5.12 -40.36
C LEU A 198 -2.32 5.22 -41.55
N ASN A 199 -2.59 6.43 -42.03
CA ASN A 199 -3.40 6.68 -43.23
C ASN A 199 -4.75 5.93 -43.18
N ASN A 200 -5.47 6.06 -42.07
CA ASN A 200 -6.74 5.38 -41.77
C ASN A 200 -6.72 3.87 -41.50
N SER A 201 -5.56 3.21 -41.60
CA SER A 201 -5.45 1.78 -41.30
C SER A 201 -4.85 1.55 -39.91
N TRP A 202 -5.46 0.64 -39.14
CA TRP A 202 -4.92 0.20 -37.86
C TRP A 202 -4.07 -1.05 -38.02
N SER A 203 -2.98 -1.13 -37.27
CA SER A 203 -2.10 -2.30 -37.22
C SER A 203 -1.57 -2.52 -35.81
N LEU A 204 -1.35 -3.77 -35.45
CA LEU A 204 -0.51 -4.11 -34.30
C LEU A 204 0.95 -4.14 -34.75
N VAL A 205 1.84 -3.61 -33.93
CA VAL A 205 3.28 -3.73 -34.07
C VAL A 205 3.85 -4.47 -32.86
N ASP A 206 4.72 -5.45 -33.08
CA ASP A 206 5.42 -6.16 -32.00
C ASP A 206 6.72 -5.47 -31.57
N THR A 207 7.41 -6.01 -30.57
CA THR A 207 8.67 -5.46 -30.05
C THR A 207 9.86 -5.61 -31.01
N GLN A 208 9.71 -6.36 -32.10
CA GLN A 208 10.69 -6.47 -33.18
C GLN A 208 10.38 -5.53 -34.36
N GLY A 209 9.25 -4.83 -34.32
CA GLY A 209 8.81 -3.91 -35.37
C GLY A 209 8.05 -4.61 -36.51
N ASN A 210 7.56 -5.84 -36.32
CA ASN A 210 6.70 -6.49 -37.31
C ASN A 210 5.27 -6.00 -37.18
N PHE A 211 4.61 -5.76 -38.31
CA PHE A 211 3.26 -5.21 -38.37
C PHE A 211 2.22 -6.24 -38.80
N LYS A 212 1.03 -6.16 -38.21
CA LYS A 212 -0.15 -6.92 -38.62
C LYS A 212 -1.36 -6.01 -38.74
N ALA A 213 -1.94 -5.94 -39.94
CA ALA A 213 -3.08 -5.08 -40.22
C ALA A 213 -4.40 -5.65 -39.68
N PHE A 214 -5.29 -4.76 -39.24
CA PHE A 214 -6.63 -5.07 -38.75
C PHE A 214 -7.67 -4.22 -39.48
N ASN A 215 -8.75 -4.85 -39.95
CA ASN A 215 -9.82 -4.17 -40.68
C ASN A 215 -10.97 -3.77 -39.75
N PHE A 216 -10.72 -2.75 -38.93
CA PHE A 216 -11.66 -2.17 -37.97
C PHE A 216 -11.51 -0.65 -37.91
N ASP A 217 -12.54 0.06 -37.46
CA ASP A 217 -12.50 1.53 -37.32
C ASP A 217 -11.41 1.95 -36.33
N GLU A 218 -11.22 1.13 -35.29
CA GLU A 218 -10.23 1.31 -34.24
C GLU A 218 -9.86 -0.02 -33.57
N ILE A 219 -8.60 -0.16 -33.17
CA ILE A 219 -8.16 -1.25 -32.30
C ILE A 219 -7.35 -0.69 -31.13
N LYS A 220 -7.36 -1.37 -29.98
CA LYS A 220 -6.42 -1.11 -28.88
C LYS A 220 -5.33 -2.18 -28.85
N SER A 221 -4.24 -1.90 -28.12
CA SER A 221 -3.19 -2.88 -27.85
C SER A 221 -3.77 -4.12 -27.14
N PRO A 222 -3.27 -5.33 -27.43
CA PRO A 222 -3.86 -6.57 -26.96
C PRO A 222 -3.63 -6.82 -25.47
N ILE A 223 -4.66 -7.31 -24.80
CA ILE A 223 -4.59 -7.79 -23.42
C ILE A 223 -4.90 -9.29 -23.40
N LEU A 224 -3.94 -10.10 -22.95
CA LEU A 224 -4.09 -11.56 -22.80
C LEU A 224 -4.47 -12.29 -24.11
N GLY A 225 -3.93 -11.82 -25.23
CA GLY A 225 -4.19 -12.40 -26.56
C GLY A 225 -5.52 -11.98 -27.18
N LEU A 226 -6.22 -11.00 -26.59
CA LEU A 226 -7.45 -10.42 -27.11
C LEU A 226 -7.20 -8.98 -27.52
N VAL A 227 -7.73 -8.61 -28.69
CA VAL A 227 -7.62 -7.26 -29.25
C VAL A 227 -8.99 -6.58 -29.10
N PRO A 228 -9.11 -5.47 -28.34
CA PRO A 228 -10.30 -4.65 -28.38
C PRO A 228 -10.44 -4.03 -29.76
N VAL A 229 -11.57 -4.28 -30.42
CA VAL A 229 -11.85 -3.82 -31.78
C VAL A 229 -13.13 -3.01 -31.82
N LYS A 230 -13.15 -1.96 -32.62
CA LYS A 230 -14.28 -1.05 -32.78
C LYS A 230 -14.83 -1.11 -34.20
N SER A 231 -16.15 -1.20 -34.30
CA SER A 231 -16.87 -1.10 -35.57
C SER A 231 -18.18 -0.38 -35.35
N GLU A 232 -18.54 0.54 -36.25
CA GLU A 232 -19.76 1.34 -36.19
C GLU A 232 -19.93 2.07 -34.84
N GLY A 233 -18.79 2.54 -34.31
CA GLY A 233 -18.75 3.28 -33.05
C GLY A 233 -18.84 2.43 -31.77
N LYS A 234 -18.96 1.10 -31.87
CA LYS A 234 -19.08 0.19 -30.71
C LYS A 234 -17.87 -0.72 -30.59
N TRP A 235 -17.55 -1.11 -29.36
CA TRP A 235 -16.44 -2.01 -29.05
C TRP A 235 -16.90 -3.47 -28.91
N GLY A 236 -16.01 -4.36 -29.36
CA GLY A 236 -16.04 -5.81 -29.23
C GLY A 236 -14.62 -6.33 -28.96
N LEU A 237 -14.44 -7.63 -29.14
CA LEU A 237 -13.14 -8.31 -28.96
C LEU A 237 -12.88 -9.21 -30.15
N SER A 238 -11.62 -9.28 -30.58
CA SER A 238 -11.12 -10.30 -31.49
C SER A 238 -9.92 -11.02 -30.89
N ASP A 239 -9.53 -12.13 -31.49
CA ASP A 239 -8.21 -12.74 -31.24
C ASP A 239 -7.09 -11.97 -31.97
N MET A 240 -5.86 -12.43 -31.80
CA MET A 240 -4.67 -11.84 -32.43
C MET A 240 -4.66 -11.93 -33.97
N ASP A 241 -5.56 -12.71 -34.58
CA ASP A 241 -5.75 -12.81 -36.02
C ASP A 241 -6.89 -11.93 -36.55
N GLY A 242 -7.58 -11.21 -35.66
CA GLY A 242 -8.72 -10.36 -36.01
C GLY A 242 -10.04 -11.11 -36.12
N LYS A 243 -10.08 -12.40 -35.76
CA LYS A 243 -11.33 -13.16 -35.71
C LYS A 243 -12.15 -12.73 -34.49
N ILE A 244 -13.42 -12.41 -34.71
CA ILE A 244 -14.31 -11.93 -33.65
C ILE A 244 -14.50 -12.99 -32.55
N VAL A 245 -14.27 -12.57 -31.31
CA VAL A 245 -14.56 -13.29 -30.06
C VAL A 245 -15.84 -12.73 -29.43
N LEU A 246 -16.03 -11.41 -29.52
CA LEU A 246 -17.21 -10.70 -29.07
C LEU A 246 -17.61 -9.65 -30.11
N GLU A 247 -18.81 -9.77 -30.66
CA GLU A 247 -19.33 -8.80 -31.63
C GLU A 247 -19.32 -7.37 -31.07
N PRO A 248 -18.87 -6.36 -31.85
CA PRO A 248 -18.90 -4.96 -31.46
C PRO A 248 -20.31 -4.48 -31.10
N LYS A 249 -20.57 -4.29 -29.80
CA LYS A 249 -21.91 -3.91 -29.32
C LYS A 249 -21.92 -3.04 -28.07
N TYR A 250 -20.79 -2.89 -27.39
CA TYR A 250 -20.68 -2.10 -26.16
C TYR A 250 -20.16 -0.70 -26.46
N LYS A 251 -20.50 0.27 -25.60
CA LYS A 251 -19.99 1.63 -25.71
C LYS A 251 -18.51 1.70 -25.35
N ASP A 252 -18.08 0.93 -24.34
CA ASP A 252 -16.70 0.80 -23.90
C ASP A 252 -16.40 -0.62 -23.38
N ILE A 253 -15.12 -1.01 -23.39
CA ILE A 253 -14.59 -2.26 -22.87
C ILE A 253 -13.29 -1.98 -22.10
N TYR A 254 -13.17 -2.54 -20.90
CA TYR A 254 -12.03 -2.41 -19.99
C TYR A 254 -11.75 -3.74 -19.30
N TYR A 255 -10.48 -4.12 -19.12
CA TYR A 255 -10.14 -5.33 -18.38
C TYR A 255 -10.16 -5.02 -16.88
N LEU A 256 -10.70 -5.90 -16.04
CA LEU A 256 -10.57 -5.74 -14.58
C LEU A 256 -9.46 -6.62 -14.03
N ASN A 257 -9.29 -7.79 -14.62
CA ASN A 257 -8.25 -8.75 -14.29
C ASN A 257 -8.08 -9.74 -15.45
N SER A 258 -7.37 -10.85 -15.22
CA SER A 258 -7.06 -11.83 -16.25
C SER A 258 -8.24 -12.66 -16.77
N ASN A 259 -9.41 -12.53 -16.14
CA ASN A 259 -10.61 -13.27 -16.47
C ASN A 259 -11.82 -12.38 -16.76
N LEU A 260 -11.94 -11.23 -16.08
CA LEU A 260 -13.11 -10.36 -16.14
C LEU A 260 -12.85 -9.10 -16.95
N ILE A 261 -13.81 -8.76 -17.79
CA ILE A 261 -13.82 -7.57 -18.63
C ILE A 261 -15.10 -6.78 -18.31
N LYS A 262 -14.91 -5.54 -17.89
CA LYS A 262 -15.97 -4.54 -17.70
C LYS A 262 -16.40 -3.98 -19.03
N VAL A 263 -17.70 -3.96 -19.27
CA VAL A 263 -18.31 -3.42 -20.49
C VAL A 263 -19.35 -2.37 -20.14
N SER A 264 -19.58 -1.40 -21.02
CA SER A 264 -20.58 -0.35 -20.81
C SER A 264 -21.68 -0.34 -21.88
N SER A 265 -22.89 0.03 -21.47
CA SER A 265 -24.01 0.37 -22.35
C SER A 265 -24.67 1.64 -21.81
N GLY A 266 -24.57 2.75 -22.54
CA GLY A 266 -24.93 4.07 -22.02
C GLY A 266 -24.03 4.46 -20.84
N ASP A 267 -24.62 4.72 -19.69
CA ASP A 267 -23.92 5.09 -18.44
C ASP A 267 -23.94 3.94 -17.41
N LYS A 268 -24.23 2.72 -17.86
CA LYS A 268 -24.28 1.52 -17.03
C LYS A 268 -23.21 0.53 -17.43
N TYR A 269 -22.81 -0.28 -16.47
CA TYR A 269 -21.72 -1.24 -16.60
C TYR A 269 -22.19 -2.66 -16.34
N GLY A 270 -21.53 -3.62 -16.98
CA GLY A 270 -21.69 -5.05 -16.78
C GLY A 270 -20.33 -5.76 -16.84
N LEU A 271 -20.35 -7.07 -16.67
CA LEU A 271 -19.15 -7.91 -16.73
C LEU A 271 -19.32 -9.04 -17.72
N ILE A 272 -18.27 -9.31 -18.48
CA ILE A 272 -18.11 -10.51 -19.29
C ILE A 272 -16.83 -11.24 -18.87
N ASP A 273 -16.76 -12.54 -19.17
CA ASP A 273 -15.50 -13.26 -19.12
C ASP A 273 -14.65 -13.01 -20.38
N LYS A 274 -13.41 -13.49 -20.38
CA LYS A 274 -12.48 -13.40 -21.53
C LYS A 274 -12.97 -14.09 -22.81
N ASN A 275 -13.99 -14.94 -22.74
CA ASN A 275 -14.60 -15.60 -23.90
C ASN A 275 -15.84 -14.83 -24.41
N GLY A 276 -16.12 -13.65 -23.85
CA GLY A 276 -17.29 -12.84 -24.19
C GLY A 276 -18.60 -13.29 -23.52
N ARG A 277 -18.56 -14.23 -22.56
CA ARG A 277 -19.76 -14.69 -21.86
C ARG A 277 -20.19 -13.68 -20.80
N LEU A 278 -21.46 -13.33 -20.78
CA LEU A 278 -22.01 -12.40 -19.80
C LEU A 278 -21.99 -13.00 -18.40
N ILE A 279 -21.39 -12.26 -17.45
CA ILE A 279 -21.36 -12.56 -16.01
C ILE A 279 -22.36 -11.68 -15.27
N LEU A 280 -22.33 -10.36 -15.53
CA LEU A 280 -23.28 -9.39 -15.01
C LEU A 280 -23.88 -8.59 -16.16
N ASP A 281 -25.20 -8.39 -16.14
CA ASP A 281 -25.88 -7.48 -17.07
C ASP A 281 -25.39 -6.03 -16.94
N THR A 282 -25.68 -5.19 -17.94
CA THR A 282 -25.31 -3.76 -17.92
C THR A 282 -26.29 -2.92 -17.08
N GLY A 283 -26.59 -3.35 -15.87
CA GLY A 283 -27.50 -2.68 -14.94
C GLY A 283 -26.82 -1.92 -13.79
N TYR A 284 -25.48 -1.97 -13.72
CA TYR A 284 -24.71 -1.43 -12.59
C TYR A 284 -24.26 0.01 -12.84
N ASP A 285 -24.24 0.83 -11.78
CA ASP A 285 -23.82 2.23 -11.79
C ASP A 285 -22.29 2.37 -11.89
N SER A 286 -21.55 1.47 -11.25
CA SER A 286 -20.10 1.40 -11.36
C SER A 286 -19.59 0.00 -11.04
N ILE A 287 -18.43 -0.33 -11.61
CA ILE A 287 -17.66 -1.53 -11.29
C ILE A 287 -16.18 -1.12 -11.21
N THR A 288 -15.54 -1.35 -10.06
CA THR A 288 -14.19 -0.87 -9.74
C THR A 288 -13.42 -1.90 -8.93
N SER A 289 -12.09 -1.94 -9.04
CA SER A 289 -11.25 -2.86 -8.26
C SER A 289 -11.24 -2.49 -6.78
N LEU A 290 -11.30 -3.50 -5.90
CA LEU A 290 -11.06 -3.37 -4.47
C LEU A 290 -9.68 -3.90 -4.06
N GLY A 291 -8.86 -4.35 -5.01
CA GLY A 291 -7.61 -5.07 -4.74
C GLY A 291 -7.83 -6.53 -4.35
N SER A 292 -6.74 -7.32 -4.28
CA SER A 292 -6.76 -8.72 -3.81
C SER A 292 -7.73 -9.61 -4.61
N GLY A 293 -7.88 -9.33 -5.90
CA GLY A 293 -8.81 -10.05 -6.77
C GLY A 293 -10.30 -9.77 -6.53
N PHE A 294 -10.68 -8.76 -5.74
CA PHE A 294 -12.09 -8.36 -5.56
C PHE A 294 -12.42 -7.10 -6.35
N SER A 295 -13.69 -6.96 -6.73
CA SER A 295 -14.23 -5.76 -7.35
C SER A 295 -15.55 -5.37 -6.71
N GLN A 296 -15.74 -4.07 -6.53
CA GLN A 296 -16.98 -3.47 -6.09
C GLN A 296 -17.95 -3.42 -7.28
N ILE A 297 -19.20 -3.81 -7.03
CA ILE A 297 -20.30 -3.63 -7.97
C ILE A 297 -21.33 -2.70 -7.33
N VAL A 298 -21.67 -1.60 -7.98
CA VAL A 298 -22.62 -0.61 -7.43
C VAL A 298 -23.91 -0.65 -8.23
N ARG A 299 -25.05 -0.77 -7.54
CA ARG A 299 -26.38 -0.71 -8.16
C ARG A 299 -27.34 0.05 -7.27
N SER A 300 -28.00 1.05 -7.83
CA SER A 300 -28.92 1.94 -7.11
C SER A 300 -28.25 2.58 -5.88
N GLY A 301 -26.97 2.96 -6.01
CA GLY A 301 -26.18 3.57 -4.94
C GLY A 301 -25.76 2.62 -3.81
N LYS A 302 -26.01 1.32 -3.92
CA LYS A 302 -25.55 0.31 -2.94
C LYS A 302 -24.41 -0.51 -3.51
N CYS A 303 -23.48 -0.88 -2.65
CA CYS A 303 -22.25 -1.59 -2.97
C CYS A 303 -22.39 -3.09 -2.69
N GLY A 304 -21.92 -3.90 -3.63
CA GLY A 304 -21.73 -5.35 -3.53
C GLY A 304 -20.31 -5.72 -3.95
N ILE A 305 -20.00 -7.02 -3.94
CA ILE A 305 -18.65 -7.55 -4.18
C ILE A 305 -18.74 -8.72 -5.15
N VAL A 306 -17.84 -8.73 -6.14
CA VAL A 306 -17.57 -9.85 -7.03
C VAL A 306 -16.10 -10.23 -6.90
N ASP A 307 -15.78 -11.53 -6.94
CA ASP A 307 -14.40 -12.01 -6.95
C ASP A 307 -13.82 -12.07 -8.38
N ALA A 308 -12.53 -12.37 -8.50
CA ALA A 308 -11.81 -12.42 -9.77
C ALA A 308 -12.34 -13.48 -10.75
N SER A 309 -13.09 -14.47 -10.27
CA SER A 309 -13.74 -15.47 -11.13
C SER A 309 -15.05 -14.98 -11.74
N GLY A 310 -15.63 -13.90 -11.18
CA GLY A 310 -16.96 -13.41 -11.53
C GLY A 310 -18.05 -13.89 -10.60
N LYS A 311 -17.71 -14.62 -9.53
CA LYS A 311 -18.70 -15.04 -8.53
C LYS A 311 -19.08 -13.85 -7.66
N ILE A 312 -20.38 -13.61 -7.54
CA ILE A 312 -20.91 -12.59 -6.64
C ILE A 312 -20.71 -13.08 -5.20
N VAL A 313 -19.83 -12.40 -4.48
CA VAL A 313 -19.55 -12.64 -3.06
C VAL A 313 -20.61 -11.97 -2.20
N LEU A 314 -21.01 -10.75 -2.59
CA LEU A 314 -22.02 -9.99 -1.88
C LEU A 314 -22.89 -9.22 -2.88
N GLN A 315 -24.21 -9.36 -2.76
CA GLN A 315 -25.13 -8.54 -3.55
C GLN A 315 -25.08 -7.07 -3.10
N PRO A 316 -25.38 -6.09 -3.97
CA PRO A 316 -25.47 -4.68 -3.61
C PRO A 316 -26.37 -4.41 -2.41
N GLN A 317 -25.77 -4.08 -1.26
CA GLN A 317 -26.51 -3.79 -0.02
C GLN A 317 -25.76 -2.86 0.96
N LEU A 318 -24.47 -2.62 0.74
CA LEU A 318 -23.63 -1.77 1.59
C LEU A 318 -23.65 -0.31 1.12
N ASP A 319 -23.38 0.64 2.01
CA ASP A 319 -23.26 2.05 1.63
C ASP A 319 -21.88 2.35 1.06
N TRP A 320 -20.84 1.73 1.64
CA TRP A 320 -19.46 1.90 1.20
C TRP A 320 -18.59 0.69 1.56
N ILE A 321 -17.54 0.47 0.76
CA ILE A 321 -16.55 -0.62 0.91
C ILE A 321 -15.17 -0.02 0.62
N ASP A 322 -14.21 -0.26 1.51
CA ASP A 322 -12.79 0.07 1.33
C ASP A 322 -12.06 -1.01 0.54
N SER A 323 -10.83 -0.75 0.10
CA SER A 323 -9.98 -1.79 -0.50
C SER A 323 -9.72 -2.94 0.47
N TYR A 324 -9.59 -4.16 -0.07
CA TYR A 324 -9.18 -5.32 0.71
C TYR A 324 -7.73 -5.17 1.18
N LYS A 325 -7.52 -5.37 2.49
CA LYS A 325 -6.21 -5.52 3.13
C LYS A 325 -6.25 -6.69 4.12
N GLU A 326 -5.24 -7.54 4.12
CA GLU A 326 -5.16 -8.70 5.02
C GLU A 326 -6.42 -9.58 4.97
N GLY A 327 -6.99 -9.77 3.78
CA GLY A 327 -8.20 -10.60 3.54
C GLY A 327 -9.52 -9.98 3.99
N LYS A 328 -9.55 -8.69 4.35
CA LYS A 328 -10.75 -7.97 4.80
C LYS A 328 -10.87 -6.59 4.18
N ALA A 329 -12.10 -6.13 3.99
CA ALA A 329 -12.41 -4.75 3.63
C ALA A 329 -13.23 -4.09 4.73
N ILE A 330 -12.96 -2.82 5.03
CA ILE A 330 -13.81 -2.03 5.91
C ILE A 330 -15.08 -1.65 5.17
N ILE A 331 -16.21 -1.71 5.86
CA ILE A 331 -17.52 -1.42 5.27
C ILE A 331 -18.31 -0.43 6.11
N THR A 332 -19.24 0.27 5.46
CA THR A 332 -20.30 0.98 6.17
C THR A 332 -21.66 0.62 5.60
N SER A 333 -22.67 0.56 6.49
CA SER A 333 -24.07 0.40 6.10
C SER A 333 -24.99 0.92 7.19
N ASN A 334 -25.93 1.79 6.83
CA ASN A 334 -26.89 2.44 7.72
C ASN A 334 -26.19 3.13 8.91
N GLY A 335 -25.10 3.85 8.63
CA GLY A 335 -24.31 4.58 9.63
C GLY A 335 -23.47 3.69 10.57
N ARG A 336 -23.40 2.38 10.33
CA ARG A 336 -22.60 1.45 11.14
C ARG A 336 -21.35 1.02 10.41
N TYR A 337 -20.21 1.08 11.09
CA TYR A 337 -18.94 0.52 10.62
C TYR A 337 -18.86 -0.99 10.89
N GLY A 338 -18.08 -1.68 10.05
CA GLY A 338 -17.77 -3.08 10.20
C GLY A 338 -16.66 -3.50 9.22
N PHE A 339 -16.49 -4.80 9.06
CA PHE A 339 -15.65 -5.35 8.01
C PHE A 339 -16.33 -6.55 7.34
N VAL A 340 -15.90 -6.84 6.12
CA VAL A 340 -16.29 -8.03 5.36
C VAL A 340 -15.04 -8.84 5.02
N ASN A 341 -15.10 -10.16 5.17
CA ASN A 341 -13.99 -11.04 4.79
C ASN A 341 -14.09 -11.48 3.32
N SER A 342 -13.09 -12.22 2.84
CA SER A 342 -13.04 -12.74 1.46
C SER A 342 -14.20 -13.68 1.09
N SER A 343 -14.90 -14.26 2.07
CA SER A 343 -16.07 -15.11 1.83
C SER A 343 -17.40 -14.34 1.78
N GLY A 344 -17.39 -13.04 2.10
CA GLY A 344 -18.59 -12.19 2.15
C GLY A 344 -19.23 -12.11 3.53
N GLU A 345 -18.63 -12.71 4.57
CA GLU A 345 -19.16 -12.62 5.93
C GLU A 345 -18.91 -11.22 6.50
N ILE A 346 -19.99 -10.57 6.97
CA ILE A 346 -19.96 -9.21 7.52
C ILE A 346 -20.00 -9.26 9.05
N LYS A 347 -19.13 -8.48 9.69
CA LYS A 347 -19.21 -8.18 11.12
C LYS A 347 -19.34 -6.67 11.34
N TYR A 348 -20.49 -6.25 11.88
CA TYR A 348 -20.71 -4.87 12.30
C TYR A 348 -20.16 -4.63 13.71
N LEU A 349 -19.51 -3.48 13.90
CA LEU A 349 -18.92 -3.05 15.16
C LEU A 349 -19.45 -1.66 15.52
N SER A 350 -20.75 -1.61 15.85
CA SER A 350 -21.53 -0.37 16.05
C SER A 350 -21.05 0.53 17.19
N GLN A 351 -20.07 0.10 17.99
CA GLN A 351 -19.51 0.88 19.08
C GLN A 351 -18.42 1.86 18.65
N PHE A 352 -17.96 1.80 17.39
CA PHE A 352 -16.90 2.65 16.86
C PHE A 352 -17.45 3.68 15.89
N ASP A 353 -16.89 4.89 15.98
CA ASP A 353 -17.19 6.00 15.08
C ASP A 353 -16.45 5.86 13.74
N LYS A 354 -15.28 5.21 13.75
CA LYS A 354 -14.45 4.92 12.57
C LYS A 354 -13.65 3.64 12.76
N ILE A 355 -13.40 2.95 11.66
CA ILE A 355 -12.50 1.80 11.57
C ILE A 355 -11.62 2.00 10.34
N TYR A 356 -10.32 1.76 10.48
CA TYR A 356 -9.35 1.82 9.39
C TYR A 356 -8.92 0.41 8.97
N ALA A 357 -8.29 0.30 7.81
CA ALA A 357 -7.82 -0.98 7.29
C ALA A 357 -6.86 -1.69 8.26
N PHE A 358 -6.86 -3.02 8.21
CA PHE A 358 -5.96 -3.83 9.01
C PHE A 358 -4.51 -3.66 8.56
N SER A 359 -3.61 -3.58 9.53
CA SER A 359 -2.16 -3.60 9.37
C SER A 359 -1.57 -4.44 10.51
N GLU A 360 -0.81 -5.47 10.16
CA GLU A 360 -0.20 -6.38 11.11
C GLU A 360 -1.20 -7.11 12.02
N GLY A 361 -2.39 -7.43 11.47
CA GLY A 361 -3.46 -8.13 12.18
C GLY A 361 -4.28 -7.24 13.12
N LEU A 362 -3.99 -5.94 13.20
CA LEU A 362 -4.71 -4.96 14.01
C LEU A 362 -5.29 -3.85 13.13
N ALA A 363 -6.53 -3.45 13.41
CA ALA A 363 -7.15 -2.27 12.81
C ALA A 363 -7.25 -1.16 13.84
N ARG A 364 -6.83 0.04 13.47
CA ARG A 364 -7.01 1.22 14.29
C ARG A 364 -8.47 1.68 14.24
N VAL A 365 -9.04 1.97 15.40
CA VAL A 365 -10.45 2.35 15.57
C VAL A 365 -10.59 3.63 16.36
N GLN A 366 -11.67 4.37 16.11
CA GLN A 366 -12.01 5.57 16.86
C GLN A 366 -13.34 5.37 17.61
N LYS A 367 -13.37 5.77 18.89
CA LYS A 367 -14.57 5.84 19.73
C LYS A 367 -14.49 7.07 20.61
N GLY A 368 -15.46 7.98 20.52
CA GLY A 368 -15.50 9.20 21.32
C GLY A 368 -14.28 10.10 21.09
N LYS A 369 -13.87 10.28 19.82
CA LYS A 369 -12.64 10.98 19.39
C LYS A 369 -11.31 10.33 19.80
N LYS A 370 -11.32 9.31 20.66
CA LYS A 370 -10.12 8.58 21.09
C LYS A 370 -9.87 7.37 20.19
N TRP A 371 -8.59 7.03 20.04
CA TRP A 371 -8.10 5.96 19.19
C TRP A 371 -7.67 4.75 20.01
N GLY A 372 -7.92 3.57 19.46
CA GLY A 372 -7.54 2.26 20.01
C GLY A 372 -7.38 1.26 18.87
N PHE A 373 -7.30 -0.03 19.20
CA PHE A 373 -7.06 -1.07 18.21
C PHE A 373 -7.90 -2.32 18.45
N ILE A 374 -8.40 -2.90 17.36
CA ILE A 374 -9.12 -4.17 17.35
C ILE A 374 -8.32 -5.24 16.62
N ASN A 375 -8.49 -6.50 17.04
CA ASN A 375 -7.99 -7.65 16.29
C ASN A 375 -8.86 -7.94 15.07
N SER A 376 -8.44 -8.93 14.30
CA SER A 376 -9.17 -9.39 13.11
C SER A 376 -10.58 -9.92 13.43
N ASN A 377 -10.84 -10.36 14.66
CA ASN A 377 -12.19 -10.74 15.08
C ASN A 377 -13.05 -9.53 15.42
N GLY A 378 -12.50 -8.33 15.56
CA GLY A 378 -13.22 -7.13 15.98
C GLY A 378 -13.27 -6.92 17.49
N ASP A 379 -12.51 -7.70 18.25
CA ASP A 379 -12.38 -7.54 19.70
C ASP A 379 -11.38 -6.41 19.99
N ILE A 380 -11.68 -5.59 21.00
CA ILE A 380 -10.76 -4.55 21.46
C ILE A 380 -9.52 -5.22 22.06
N VAL A 381 -8.37 -4.93 21.46
CA VAL A 381 -7.06 -5.35 21.97
C VAL A 381 -6.44 -4.22 22.80
N ILE A 382 -6.56 -3.00 22.29
CA ILE A 382 -6.02 -1.80 22.92
C ILE A 382 -7.14 -0.79 23.03
N ASP A 383 -7.45 -0.41 24.26
CA ASP A 383 -8.57 0.49 24.56
C ASP A 383 -8.47 1.81 23.79
N THR A 384 -9.62 2.40 23.49
CA THR A 384 -9.73 3.68 22.79
C THR A 384 -9.41 4.84 23.74
N ILE A 385 -8.12 5.04 24.03
CA ILE A 385 -7.62 6.01 25.02
C ILE A 385 -6.67 7.05 24.43
N PHE A 386 -6.25 6.90 23.17
CA PHE A 386 -5.25 7.77 22.55
C PHE A 386 -5.89 8.96 21.84
N ASP A 387 -5.23 10.11 21.86
CA ASP A 387 -5.65 11.30 21.11
C ASP A 387 -5.38 11.16 19.60
N ASN A 388 -4.37 10.36 19.24
CA ASN A 388 -4.09 9.95 17.86
C ASN A 388 -3.30 8.64 17.86
N ALA A 389 -3.28 7.94 16.73
CA ALA A 389 -2.51 6.72 16.55
C ALA A 389 -2.13 6.56 15.08
N LEU A 390 -1.00 5.94 14.76
CA LEU A 390 -0.68 5.45 13.43
C LEU A 390 -0.97 3.94 13.35
N ASP A 391 -0.96 3.39 12.15
CA ASP A 391 -1.15 1.95 11.96
C ASP A 391 0.12 1.19 12.42
N PHE A 392 -0.05 -0.07 12.82
CA PHE A 392 1.07 -0.90 13.26
C PHE A 392 2.06 -1.16 12.12
N SER A 393 3.35 -1.02 12.43
CA SER A 393 4.47 -1.36 11.55
C SER A 393 5.61 -1.92 12.41
N GLU A 394 6.13 -3.09 12.04
CA GLU A 394 7.23 -3.80 12.70
C GLU A 394 6.93 -4.20 14.16
N GLY A 395 5.65 -4.35 14.49
CA GLY A 395 5.18 -4.69 15.84
C GLY A 395 4.90 -3.50 16.75
N TYR A 396 5.07 -2.27 16.26
CA TYR A 396 4.85 -1.05 17.04
C TYR A 396 3.90 -0.08 16.34
N ALA A 397 3.18 0.71 17.13
CA ALA A 397 2.38 1.82 16.64
C ALA A 397 2.79 3.10 17.37
N ALA A 398 3.01 4.17 16.61
CA ALA A 398 3.13 5.50 17.20
C ALA A 398 1.75 5.94 17.68
N VAL A 399 1.65 6.36 18.94
CA VAL A 399 0.39 6.80 19.54
C VAL A 399 0.59 8.09 20.31
N LYS A 400 -0.43 8.94 20.28
CA LYS A 400 -0.42 10.25 20.91
C LYS A 400 -1.36 10.24 22.10
N LYS A 401 -0.90 10.71 23.26
CA LYS A 401 -1.71 10.78 24.48
C LYS A 401 -1.34 12.01 25.30
N ASN A 402 -2.31 12.54 26.04
CA ASN A 402 -2.06 13.49 27.12
C ASN A 402 -1.22 12.85 28.27
N THR A 403 -0.06 13.45 28.57
CA THR A 403 0.89 13.04 29.60
C THR A 403 0.87 13.93 30.85
N GLY A 404 0.00 14.95 30.88
CA GLY A 404 -0.17 15.85 32.02
C GLY A 404 -0.88 15.20 33.21
N SER A 405 -0.62 15.72 34.42
CA SER A 405 -1.19 15.22 35.68
C SER A 405 -2.67 15.56 35.92
N SER A 406 -3.30 16.29 35.01
CA SER A 406 -4.71 16.70 35.11
C SER A 406 -5.46 16.28 33.85
N ASN A 407 -6.76 16.02 34.01
CA ASN A 407 -7.74 15.77 32.94
C ASN A 407 -7.89 16.99 32.01
N ILE A 408 -6.81 17.42 31.37
CA ILE A 408 -6.79 18.50 30.38
C ILE A 408 -7.33 17.90 29.09
N GLU A 409 -8.64 17.66 29.08
CA GLU A 409 -9.38 17.50 27.84
C GLU A 409 -9.79 18.90 27.40
N ASP A 410 -9.22 19.34 26.29
CA ASP A 410 -9.74 20.43 25.46
C ASP A 410 -9.70 21.84 26.09
N SER A 411 -8.50 22.35 26.40
CA SER A 411 -8.34 23.77 26.78
C SER A 411 -8.57 24.74 25.61
N GLY A 412 -8.81 24.26 24.38
CA GLY A 412 -8.90 25.08 23.16
C GLY A 412 -7.58 25.78 22.76
N ASP A 413 -6.58 25.77 23.63
CA ASP A 413 -5.27 26.38 23.45
C ASP A 413 -4.30 25.40 22.76
N THR A 414 -3.98 25.71 21.51
CA THR A 414 -3.08 24.91 20.66
C THR A 414 -1.65 24.86 21.20
N ASP A 415 -1.18 25.88 21.91
CA ASP A 415 0.18 25.89 22.46
C ASP A 415 0.24 25.12 23.79
N PHE A 416 -0.84 25.15 24.57
CA PHE A 416 -0.95 24.35 25.80
C PHE A 416 -1.11 22.84 25.50
N SER A 417 -1.88 22.49 24.48
CA SER A 417 -2.06 21.09 24.05
C SER A 417 -0.78 20.48 23.47
N LYS A 418 0.04 21.23 22.74
CA LYS A 418 1.37 20.79 22.27
C LYS A 418 2.33 20.42 23.40
N LYS A 419 2.19 21.06 24.56
CA LYS A 419 3.05 20.81 25.72
C LYS A 419 2.82 19.43 26.36
N TYR A 420 1.58 18.95 26.41
CA TYR A 420 1.23 17.73 27.16
C TYR A 420 0.72 16.58 26.29
N ILE A 421 0.28 16.83 25.06
CA ILE A 421 -0.14 15.78 24.15
C ILE A 421 1.07 15.39 23.30
N LYS A 422 1.70 14.28 23.67
CA LYS A 422 2.97 13.82 23.08
C LYS A 422 2.79 12.44 22.44
N TRP A 423 3.61 12.19 21.42
CA TRP A 423 3.75 10.89 20.79
C TRP A 423 4.70 10.00 21.59
N GLY A 424 4.35 8.72 21.66
CA GLY A 424 5.18 7.62 22.11
C GLY A 424 4.90 6.39 21.24
N TYR A 425 5.42 5.23 21.63
CA TYR A 425 5.19 3.99 20.90
C TYR A 425 4.67 2.91 21.82
N ILE A 426 3.71 2.14 21.32
CA ILE A 426 3.20 0.95 21.98
C ILE A 426 3.51 -0.29 21.16
N ASP A 427 3.66 -1.43 21.83
CA ASP A 427 3.65 -2.73 21.18
C ASP A 427 2.21 -3.20 20.87
N ARG A 428 2.09 -4.37 20.24
CA ARG A 428 0.80 -4.97 19.88
C ARG A 428 -0.09 -5.29 21.09
N LEU A 429 0.48 -5.42 22.29
CA LEU A 429 -0.27 -5.66 23.52
C LEU A 429 -0.74 -4.35 24.18
N GLY A 430 -0.43 -3.20 23.59
CA GLY A 430 -0.72 -1.88 24.15
C GLY A 430 0.24 -1.45 25.25
N SER A 431 1.32 -2.20 25.49
CA SER A 431 2.35 -1.81 26.45
C SER A 431 3.20 -0.69 25.87
N THR A 432 3.47 0.34 26.66
CA THR A 432 4.38 1.42 26.26
C THR A 432 5.77 0.85 26.02
N PHE A 433 6.21 0.92 24.75
CA PHE A 433 7.56 0.56 24.33
C PHE A 433 8.51 1.74 24.47
N ILE A 434 8.09 2.92 24.00
CA ILE A 434 8.84 4.18 24.10
C ILE A 434 7.91 5.24 24.72
N SER A 435 8.45 6.00 25.67
CA SER A 435 7.73 7.04 26.41
C SER A 435 7.17 8.15 25.51
N TYR A 436 6.14 8.82 26.04
CA TYR A 436 5.38 9.86 25.35
C TYR A 436 6.08 11.22 25.49
N ASP A 437 7.18 11.42 24.77
CA ASP A 437 8.02 12.61 24.91
C ASP A 437 8.19 13.41 23.61
N PHE A 438 7.54 12.99 22.52
CA PHE A 438 7.78 13.53 21.18
C PHE A 438 6.64 14.43 20.68
N ASP A 439 6.98 15.49 19.97
CA ASP A 439 6.05 16.37 19.26
C ASP A 439 5.51 15.73 17.98
N ASN A 440 6.33 14.88 17.36
CA ASN A 440 5.97 14.09 16.19
C ASN A 440 6.74 12.77 16.16
N ALA A 441 6.15 11.76 15.51
CA ALA A 441 6.67 10.41 15.38
C ALA A 441 6.26 9.81 14.03
N SER A 442 7.19 9.12 13.37
CA SER A 442 6.89 8.30 12.20
C SER A 442 6.64 6.83 12.58
N SER A 443 6.08 6.04 11.67
CA SER A 443 6.05 4.59 11.85
C SER A 443 7.46 3.99 11.76
N PHE A 444 7.68 2.87 12.45
CA PHE A 444 8.92 2.10 12.30
C PHE A 444 9.10 1.57 10.87
N ASN A 445 10.33 1.65 10.38
CA ASN A 445 10.78 1.17 9.09
C ASN A 445 12.26 0.72 9.20
N ASP A 446 12.54 -0.53 8.84
CA ASP A 446 13.86 -1.18 8.93
C ASP A 446 14.49 -1.05 10.32
N GLY A 447 13.68 -1.29 11.37
CA GLY A 447 14.11 -1.19 12.76
C GLY A 447 14.35 0.23 13.26
N THR A 448 13.99 1.25 12.47
CA THR A 448 14.20 2.66 12.82
C THR A 448 12.92 3.49 12.75
N ALA A 449 12.81 4.49 13.61
CA ALA A 449 11.74 5.48 13.57
C ALA A 449 12.32 6.88 13.76
N ALA A 450 11.72 7.87 13.11
CA ALA A 450 12.10 9.27 13.28
C ALA A 450 11.13 9.91 14.25
N VAL A 451 11.67 10.74 15.15
CA VAL A 451 10.90 11.48 16.13
C VAL A 451 11.36 12.92 16.18
N LEU A 452 10.44 13.80 16.55
CA LEU A 452 10.73 15.21 16.77
C LEU A 452 10.51 15.51 18.26
N LYS A 453 11.50 16.11 18.91
CA LYS A 453 11.40 16.58 20.30
C LYS A 453 11.97 17.99 20.40
N ASP A 454 11.15 18.94 20.81
CA ASP A 454 11.56 20.34 20.96
C ASP A 454 12.19 20.88 19.67
N ASN A 455 11.55 20.59 18.52
CA ASN A 455 12.00 20.86 17.15
C ASN A 455 13.33 20.21 16.75
N LYS A 456 13.92 19.32 17.55
CA LYS A 456 15.08 18.52 17.17
C LYS A 456 14.66 17.16 16.67
N CYS A 457 15.21 16.77 15.53
CA CYS A 457 15.02 15.42 15.02
C CYS A 457 15.91 14.44 15.79
N SER A 458 15.36 13.28 16.14
CA SER A 458 16.13 12.16 16.67
C SER A 458 15.72 10.90 15.93
N ILE A 459 16.66 9.96 15.81
CA ILE A 459 16.38 8.62 15.31
C ILE A 459 16.33 7.64 16.46
N ILE A 460 15.25 6.88 16.50
CA ILE A 460 15.12 5.73 17.36
C ILE A 460 15.56 4.50 16.58
N LYS A 461 16.53 3.76 17.11
CA LYS A 461 16.92 2.44 16.60
C LYS A 461 16.53 1.38 17.60
N ASN A 462 15.77 0.39 17.14
CA ASN A 462 15.50 -0.79 17.95
C ASN A 462 16.80 -1.59 18.07
N SER A 463 17.35 -1.73 19.29
CA SER A 463 18.72 -2.22 19.50
C SER A 463 18.84 -3.73 19.65
N ASP A 464 17.74 -4.49 19.70
CA ASP A 464 17.80 -5.94 19.80
C ASP A 464 16.71 -6.68 19.02
N VAL A 465 17.14 -7.82 18.48
CA VAL A 465 16.30 -8.96 18.09
C VAL A 465 15.33 -9.22 19.23
N LYS A 466 14.03 -9.15 18.90
CA LYS A 466 12.87 -9.39 19.78
C LYS A 466 13.14 -10.58 20.72
N LEU A 467 13.61 -10.30 21.94
CA LEU A 467 13.78 -11.29 23.00
C LEU A 467 12.44 -11.40 23.74
N MET A 468 11.75 -12.52 23.52
CA MET A 468 10.61 -12.90 24.33
C MET A 468 11.05 -13.19 25.77
N THR A 469 10.25 -12.77 26.73
CA THR A 469 10.27 -13.37 28.07
C THR A 469 9.85 -14.83 27.95
N ALA A 470 10.63 -15.75 28.54
CA ALA A 470 10.54 -17.21 28.41
C ALA A 470 9.24 -17.90 28.90
N LEU A 471 8.12 -17.18 28.97
CA LEU A 471 6.83 -17.63 29.51
C LEU A 471 5.66 -17.44 28.54
N THR A 472 5.87 -16.90 27.33
CA THR A 472 4.79 -16.72 26.36
C THR A 472 4.63 -17.95 25.46
N THR A 473 3.43 -18.52 25.40
CA THR A 473 3.12 -19.65 24.51
C THR A 473 2.97 -19.24 23.05
N LYS A 474 3.02 -17.94 22.74
CA LYS A 474 2.93 -17.38 21.39
C LYS A 474 4.02 -16.34 21.17
N ASP A 475 4.54 -16.27 19.95
CA ASP A 475 5.49 -15.26 19.50
C ASP A 475 4.83 -14.29 18.51
N PRO A 476 4.34 -13.13 18.99
CA PRO A 476 3.72 -12.09 18.15
C PRO A 476 4.75 -11.24 17.40
N LEU A 477 6.03 -11.57 17.53
CA LEU A 477 7.14 -10.74 17.08
C LEU A 477 7.98 -11.44 16.00
N LYS A 478 7.94 -12.76 15.87
CA LYS A 478 8.73 -13.51 14.88
C LYS A 478 8.30 -13.20 13.44
N THR A 479 9.10 -12.39 12.76
CA THR A 479 8.96 -12.11 11.33
C THR A 479 9.89 -13.01 10.52
N TRP A 480 9.39 -13.57 9.41
CA TRP A 480 10.20 -14.30 8.43
C TRP A 480 10.50 -13.42 7.22
N ARG A 481 11.61 -13.66 6.53
CA ARG A 481 11.99 -12.93 5.32
C ARG A 481 12.19 -13.91 4.17
N ILE A 482 11.44 -13.69 3.08
CA ILE A 482 11.59 -14.41 1.82
C ILE A 482 12.44 -13.52 0.91
N LYS A 483 13.66 -13.98 0.62
CA LYS A 483 14.61 -13.24 -0.22
C LYS A 483 14.71 -13.87 -1.60
N PHE A 484 14.45 -13.06 -2.63
CA PHE A 484 14.54 -13.46 -4.03
C PHE A 484 15.92 -13.14 -4.61
N SER A 485 16.36 -13.94 -5.58
CA SER A 485 17.65 -13.73 -6.26
C SER A 485 17.66 -12.47 -7.12
N LYS A 486 16.48 -12.04 -7.58
CA LYS A 486 16.26 -10.87 -8.40
C LYS A 486 15.17 -9.98 -7.80
N PRO A 487 15.15 -8.67 -8.11
CA PRO A 487 14.08 -7.78 -7.68
C PRO A 487 12.72 -8.25 -8.23
N LEU A 488 11.73 -8.31 -7.37
CA LEU A 488 10.34 -8.54 -7.71
C LEU A 488 9.79 -7.32 -8.47
N ASP A 489 8.87 -7.59 -9.38
CA ASP A 489 7.97 -6.57 -9.94
C ASP A 489 6.89 -6.26 -8.89
N ASP A 490 7.12 -5.22 -8.09
CA ASP A 490 6.24 -4.79 -6.99
C ASP A 490 5.13 -3.85 -7.43
N LYS A 491 5.01 -3.60 -8.74
CA LYS A 491 4.04 -2.67 -9.27
C LYS A 491 2.82 -3.42 -9.79
N THR A 492 1.73 -3.23 -9.06
CA THR A 492 0.43 -3.07 -9.70
C THR A 492 0.59 -1.97 -10.77
N VAL A 493 0.65 -2.35 -12.05
CA VAL A 493 0.52 -1.40 -13.16
C VAL A 493 -0.90 -0.90 -13.09
N LYS A 494 -1.10 0.23 -12.41
CA LYS A 494 -2.26 1.08 -12.61
C LYS A 494 -2.07 1.73 -13.97
N ASN A 495 -2.92 1.38 -14.91
CA ASN A 495 -3.08 2.22 -16.09
C ASN A 495 -3.64 3.57 -15.60
N GLU A 496 -2.90 4.66 -15.87
CA GLU A 496 -3.27 6.02 -15.46
C GLU A 496 -4.63 6.45 -16.05
N ASP A 497 -5.09 5.75 -17.10
CA ASP A 497 -6.34 6.04 -17.80
C ASP A 497 -7.54 5.17 -17.40
N ASP A 498 -7.38 4.01 -16.73
CA ASP A 498 -8.54 3.10 -16.49
C ASP A 498 -8.55 2.24 -15.21
N ASP A 499 -7.68 2.50 -14.23
CA ASP A 499 -7.64 1.78 -12.93
C ASP A 499 -7.43 0.24 -13.05
N THR A 500 -7.07 -0.28 -14.23
CA THR A 500 -6.64 -1.68 -14.38
C THR A 500 -5.45 -1.98 -13.47
N VAL A 501 -5.41 -3.19 -12.91
CA VAL A 501 -4.24 -3.70 -12.17
C VAL A 501 -3.67 -4.86 -12.97
N ILE A 502 -2.54 -4.64 -13.63
CA ILE A 502 -1.74 -5.69 -14.27
C ILE A 502 -0.51 -5.92 -13.38
N ASN A 503 -0.14 -7.18 -13.13
CA ASN A 503 0.98 -7.59 -12.23
C ASN A 503 0.76 -7.34 -10.73
N ASP A 504 -0.41 -7.69 -10.18
CA ASP A 504 -0.56 -7.79 -8.73
C ASP A 504 0.24 -9.00 -8.21
N ILE A 505 1.42 -8.79 -7.63
CA ILE A 505 1.93 -9.76 -6.65
C ILE A 505 0.95 -9.67 -5.49
N ASP A 506 -0.08 -10.52 -5.54
CA ASP A 506 -1.09 -10.56 -4.50
C ASP A 506 -0.43 -11.00 -3.19
N MET A 507 -0.07 -10.01 -2.37
CA MET A 507 0.45 -10.16 -1.02
C MET A 507 -0.68 -10.47 -0.02
N THR A 508 -1.85 -10.89 -0.50
CA THR A 508 -2.91 -11.40 0.36
C THR A 508 -2.94 -12.92 0.38
N MET A 509 -3.61 -13.48 1.40
CA MET A 509 -3.56 -14.88 1.83
C MET A 509 -4.00 -15.95 0.82
N THR A 510 -4.18 -15.61 -0.45
CA THR A 510 -4.97 -16.47 -1.34
C THR A 510 -4.15 -17.14 -2.43
N ASP A 511 -3.14 -16.51 -3.04
CA ASP A 511 -2.70 -17.00 -4.35
C ASP A 511 -1.18 -17.25 -4.57
N ASN A 512 -0.24 -16.41 -4.09
CA ASN A 512 1.20 -16.60 -4.38
C ASN A 512 2.03 -17.05 -3.18
N ILE A 513 1.79 -16.46 -2.01
CA ILE A 513 2.51 -16.78 -0.77
C ILE A 513 1.46 -16.97 0.32
N LYS A 514 1.50 -18.11 1.00
CA LYS A 514 0.60 -18.40 2.11
C LYS A 514 1.34 -19.03 3.28
N VAL A 515 0.80 -18.84 4.47
CA VAL A 515 1.26 -19.53 5.67
C VAL A 515 0.15 -20.42 6.17
N THR A 516 0.45 -21.70 6.38
CA THR A 516 -0.47 -22.66 6.99
C THR A 516 0.13 -23.25 8.25
N ASP A 517 -0.72 -23.64 9.18
CA ASP A 517 -0.31 -24.44 10.33
C ASP A 517 -0.16 -25.93 9.95
N SER A 518 0.21 -26.76 10.93
CA SER A 518 0.37 -28.21 10.79
C SER A 518 -0.89 -28.95 10.34
N SER A 519 -2.08 -28.37 10.51
CA SER A 519 -3.35 -28.92 10.00
C SER A 519 -3.65 -28.52 8.56
N GLY A 520 -2.84 -27.64 7.98
CA GLY A 520 -3.07 -27.05 6.65
C GLY A 520 -4.03 -25.86 6.67
N LYS A 521 -4.45 -25.39 7.85
CA LYS A 521 -5.32 -24.21 7.99
C LYS A 521 -4.49 -22.94 7.76
N TYR A 522 -5.08 -21.97 7.06
CA TYR A 522 -4.46 -20.67 6.83
C TYR A 522 -4.21 -19.91 8.14
N VAL A 523 -3.00 -19.39 8.28
CA VAL A 523 -2.57 -18.54 9.38
C VAL A 523 -2.61 -17.10 8.91
N ASN A 524 -3.32 -16.24 9.65
CA ASN A 524 -3.54 -14.85 9.26
C ASN A 524 -2.30 -13.98 9.50
N VAL A 525 -1.28 -14.13 8.65
CA VAL A 525 -0.02 -13.36 8.69
C VAL A 525 -0.16 -12.04 7.92
N SER A 526 0.85 -11.18 7.95
CA SER A 526 0.86 -9.95 7.14
C SER A 526 2.10 -9.95 6.25
N PHE A 527 1.96 -9.50 5.03
CA PHE A 527 3.06 -9.42 4.06
C PHE A 527 3.42 -7.96 3.79
N LYS A 528 4.72 -7.66 3.77
CA LYS A 528 5.26 -6.34 3.42
C LYS A 528 6.48 -6.53 2.54
N LEU A 529 6.54 -5.83 1.42
CA LEU A 529 7.79 -5.70 0.67
C LEU A 529 8.71 -4.75 1.45
N GLU A 530 9.78 -5.29 2.04
CA GLU A 530 10.75 -4.49 2.80
C GLU A 530 11.72 -3.77 1.85
N ASP A 531 12.12 -4.46 0.79
CA ASP A 531 12.97 -3.97 -0.29
C ASP A 531 12.61 -4.71 -1.59
N PRO A 532 13.08 -4.27 -2.78
CA PRO A 532 12.70 -4.88 -4.06
C PRO A 532 12.94 -6.40 -4.16
N LYS A 533 13.76 -7.01 -3.30
CA LYS A 533 14.08 -8.44 -3.29
C LYS A 533 13.52 -9.18 -2.07
N THR A 534 12.92 -8.51 -1.10
CA THR A 534 12.62 -9.13 0.20
C THR A 534 11.17 -8.88 0.61
N ILE A 535 10.42 -9.97 0.80
CA ILE A 535 9.10 -9.94 1.41
C ILE A 535 9.22 -10.36 2.88
N ALA A 536 8.81 -9.49 3.78
CA ALA A 536 8.59 -9.82 5.18
C ALA A 536 7.23 -10.48 5.38
N VAL A 537 7.23 -11.52 6.21
CA VAL A 537 6.06 -12.27 6.66
C VAL A 537 5.93 -12.07 8.16
N SER A 538 5.13 -11.07 8.55
CA SER A 538 4.84 -10.73 9.94
C SER A 538 3.81 -11.71 10.52
N PRO A 539 3.97 -12.15 11.79
CA PRO A 539 3.07 -13.13 12.38
C PRO A 539 1.66 -12.55 12.56
N PRO A 540 0.64 -13.41 12.80
CA PRO A 540 -0.67 -12.95 13.22
C PRO A 540 -0.56 -12.07 14.45
N TYR A 541 -1.59 -11.27 14.72
CA TYR A 541 -1.68 -10.48 15.95
C TYR A 541 -1.38 -11.34 17.19
N GLU A 542 -1.99 -12.52 17.28
CA GLU A 542 -1.84 -13.46 18.39
C GLU A 542 -0.42 -14.06 18.46
N GLY A 543 0.35 -13.99 17.38
CA GLY A 543 1.64 -14.63 17.24
C GLY A 543 1.57 -16.08 16.78
N TYR A 544 2.73 -16.63 16.46
CA TYR A 544 2.88 -18.06 16.22
C TYR A 544 2.91 -18.80 17.55
N GLU A 545 2.10 -19.84 17.71
CA GLU A 545 2.15 -20.74 18.85
C GLU A 545 3.53 -21.40 18.92
N ALA A 546 4.13 -21.37 20.10
CA ALA A 546 5.38 -22.04 20.36
C ALA A 546 5.19 -23.55 20.27
N SER A 547 6.16 -24.24 19.67
CA SER A 547 6.12 -25.68 19.38
C SER A 547 5.05 -26.13 18.37
N GLN A 548 4.37 -25.20 17.69
CA GLN A 548 3.56 -25.52 16.50
C GLN A 548 4.42 -25.42 15.24
N ASP A 549 4.21 -26.36 14.33
CA ASP A 549 4.80 -26.33 12.98
C ASP A 549 3.93 -25.52 12.03
N TYR A 550 4.59 -24.70 11.22
CA TYR A 550 4.00 -23.87 10.19
C TYR A 550 4.71 -24.13 8.86
N THR A 551 4.07 -23.77 7.76
CA THR A 551 4.64 -23.87 6.42
C THR A 551 4.36 -22.60 5.64
N ILE A 552 5.43 -21.93 5.18
CA ILE A 552 5.32 -20.93 4.13
C ILE A 552 5.30 -21.67 2.79
N THR A 553 4.22 -21.49 2.02
CA THR A 553 4.12 -22.02 0.66
C THR A 553 4.22 -20.89 -0.35
N ILE A 554 5.16 -21.00 -1.28
CA ILE A 554 5.29 -20.10 -2.43
C ILE A 554 4.81 -20.87 -3.66
N LEU A 555 3.79 -20.34 -4.33
CA LEU A 555 3.14 -20.91 -5.49
C LEU A 555 3.47 -20.08 -6.73
N ASN A 556 3.94 -20.75 -7.78
CA ASN A 556 3.96 -20.21 -9.13
C ASN A 556 3.23 -21.18 -10.07
N ASN A 557 2.02 -20.83 -10.48
CA ASN A 557 1.09 -21.77 -11.14
C ASN A 557 0.50 -21.26 -12.47
N ASN A 558 1.19 -20.36 -13.17
CA ASN A 558 0.75 -19.70 -14.42
C ASN A 558 -0.51 -18.83 -14.29
N LYS A 559 -1.35 -19.04 -13.28
CA LYS A 559 -2.53 -18.23 -12.96
C LYS A 559 -2.15 -17.00 -12.13
N TYR A 560 -1.22 -17.16 -11.19
CA TYR A 560 -0.62 -16.07 -10.44
C TYR A 560 0.88 -16.26 -10.43
N ASN A 561 1.60 -15.29 -10.99
CA ASN A 561 3.04 -15.41 -11.21
C ASN A 561 3.78 -14.38 -10.37
N ILE A 562 4.74 -14.83 -9.57
CA ILE A 562 5.75 -13.94 -9.00
C ILE A 562 6.75 -13.66 -10.13
N ARG A 563 6.82 -12.39 -10.54
CA ARG A 563 7.68 -11.93 -11.63
C ARG A 563 8.83 -11.09 -11.09
N ASP A 564 9.97 -11.20 -11.76
CA ASP A 564 11.00 -10.16 -11.66
C ASP A 564 10.68 -9.00 -12.63
N LYS A 565 11.43 -7.90 -12.50
CA LYS A 565 11.32 -6.74 -13.40
C LYS A 565 11.60 -7.07 -14.88
N ASP A 566 12.29 -8.16 -15.16
CA ASP A 566 12.57 -8.62 -16.53
C ASP A 566 11.40 -9.46 -17.10
N GLY A 567 10.30 -9.61 -16.35
CA GLY A 567 9.15 -10.45 -16.72
C GLY A 567 9.38 -11.96 -16.55
N SER A 568 10.53 -12.37 -15.99
CA SER A 568 10.83 -13.77 -15.71
C SER A 568 9.96 -14.25 -14.55
N THR A 569 9.46 -15.48 -14.64
CA THR A 569 8.69 -16.12 -13.58
C THR A 569 9.55 -17.13 -12.83
N LEU A 570 9.20 -17.43 -11.58
CA LEU A 570 9.73 -18.64 -10.92
C LEU A 570 9.44 -19.87 -11.79
N LYS A 571 10.30 -20.89 -11.81
CA LYS A 571 9.90 -22.15 -12.48
C LYS A 571 8.63 -22.69 -11.80
N PRO A 572 7.64 -23.23 -12.53
CA PRO A 572 6.44 -23.81 -11.93
C PRO A 572 6.83 -24.82 -10.86
N SER A 573 6.64 -24.44 -9.59
CA SER A 573 7.04 -25.22 -8.44
C SER A 573 6.29 -24.73 -7.22
N ILE A 574 5.91 -25.68 -6.36
CA ILE A 574 5.39 -25.40 -5.03
C ILE A 574 6.60 -25.46 -4.10
N ILE A 575 7.06 -24.32 -3.60
CA ILE A 575 8.13 -24.27 -2.61
C ILE A 575 7.47 -24.27 -1.24
N LYS A 576 7.75 -25.30 -0.42
CA LYS A 576 7.28 -25.40 0.97
C LYS A 576 8.46 -25.22 1.91
N ILE A 577 8.38 -24.22 2.77
CA ILE A 577 9.41 -23.89 3.77
C ILE A 577 8.77 -24.11 5.14
N PRO A 578 9.05 -25.25 5.81
CA PRO A 578 8.56 -25.49 7.15
C PRO A 578 9.31 -24.62 8.16
N PHE A 579 8.62 -24.18 9.21
CA PHE A 579 9.25 -23.52 10.36
C PHE A 579 8.48 -23.82 11.65
N SER A 580 9.19 -23.73 12.76
CA SER A 580 8.64 -23.83 14.12
C SER A 580 9.13 -22.66 14.95
N VAL A 581 8.30 -22.16 15.86
CA VAL A 581 8.75 -21.20 16.87
C VAL A 581 9.13 -21.96 18.13
N LYS A 582 10.37 -21.75 18.61
CA LYS A 582 10.86 -22.35 19.85
C LYS A 582 10.47 -21.45 21.03
N ASN A 583 10.19 -22.08 22.18
CA ASN A 583 10.02 -21.40 23.47
C ASN A 583 11.28 -20.62 23.87
#